data_AF-A0A843K2K5-F1
#
_entry.id   AF-A0A843K2K5-F1
#
_cell.length_a   1.000
_cell.length_b   1.000
_cell.length_c   1.000
_cell.angle_alpha   90.00
_cell.angle_beta   90.00
_cell.angle_gamma   90.00
#
_symmetry.space_group_name_H-M   'P 1'
#
loop_
_entity.id
_entity.type
_entity.pdbx_description
1 polymer ?
#
loop_
_entity_poly.entity_id
_entity_poly.type
_entity_poly.pdbx_seq_one_letter_code
_entity_poly.pdbx_strand_id
1 'polypeptide(L)' 'MLGIEDPWIWGVYILCILSALLCVIYGTIKWNKGGEEEAGEISEEAAWELEEEEMQEKELGL' A
#
# COMPACT_ATOMS: atom_id res chain seq x y z
N MET A 1 -0.05 -34.22 24.68
CA MET A 1 -0.01 -32.79 24.31
C MET A 1 -1.27 -32.46 23.49
N LEU A 2 -2.20 -31.67 24.05
CA LEU A 2 -3.50 -31.26 23.46
C LEU A 2 -4.42 -32.32 22.80
N GLY A 3 -4.22 -33.62 23.05
CA GLY A 3 -5.11 -34.68 22.55
C GLY A 3 -5.08 -34.92 21.03
N ILE A 4 -4.17 -34.26 20.31
CA ILE A 4 -3.96 -34.50 18.87
C ILE A 4 -2.80 -35.49 18.73
N GLU A 5 -3.11 -36.72 18.34
CA GLU A 5 -2.14 -37.82 18.21
C GLU A 5 -1.33 -37.74 16.89
N ASP A 6 -1.85 -37.05 15.88
CA ASP A 6 -1.24 -37.01 14.55
C ASP A 6 -0.25 -35.83 14.38
N PRO A 7 1.05 -36.11 14.13
CA PRO A 7 2.07 -35.08 13.89
C PRO A 7 1.78 -34.17 12.68
N TRP A 8 1.04 -34.64 11.66
CA TRP A 8 0.68 -33.83 10.49
C TRP A 8 -0.26 -32.69 10.86
N ILE A 9 -1.25 -32.96 11.72
CA ILE A 9 -2.21 -31.95 12.17
C ILE A 9 -1.49 -30.84 12.95
N TRP A 10 -0.51 -31.20 13.78
CA TRP A 10 0.31 -30.22 14.49
C TRP A 10 1.12 -29.34 13.52
N GLY A 11 1.67 -29.95 12.45
CA GLY A 11 2.33 -29.23 11.37
C GLY A 11 1.42 -28.22 10.67
N VAL A 12 0.16 -28.59 10.40
CA VAL A 12 -0.82 -27.68 9.77
C VAL A 12 -1.12 -26.48 10.67
N TYR A 13 -1.32 -26.68 11.98
CA TYR A 13 -1.54 -25.57 12.91
C TYR A 13 -0.37 -24.58 12.94
N ILE A 14 0.86 -25.09 12.97
CA ILE A 14 2.05 -24.25 12.90
C ILE A 14 2.12 -23.49 11.59
N LEU A 15 1.86 -24.18 10.47
CA LEU A 15 1.85 -23.55 9.15
C LEU A 15 0.80 -22.44 9.05
N CYS A 16 -0.41 -22.64 9.60
CA CYS A 16 -1.45 -21.62 9.64
C CYS A 16 -1.01 -20.39 10.45
N ILE A 17 -0.39 -20.60 11.62
CA ILE A 17 0.13 -19.50 12.44
C ILE A 17 1.24 -18.76 11.70
N LEU A 18 2.19 -19.48 11.11
CA LEU A 18 3.27 -18.89 10.33
C LEU A 18 2.75 -18.12 9.11
N SER A 19 1.73 -18.64 8.42
CA SER A 19 1.10 -17.97 7.29
C SER A 19 0.44 -16.66 7.72
N ALA A 20 -0.32 -16.68 8.83
CA ALA A 20 -0.92 -15.46 9.37
C ALA A 20 0.15 -14.44 9.76
N LEU A 21 1.23 -14.87 10.43
CA LEU A 21 2.35 -14.00 10.79
C LEU A 21 3.03 -13.40 9.55
N LEU A 22 3.28 -14.19 8.50
CA LEU A 22 3.85 -13.70 7.26
C LEU A 22 2.97 -12.61 6.61
N CYS A 23 1.65 -12.81 6.56
CA CYS A 23 0.72 -11.82 6.03
C CYS A 23 0.76 -10.51 6.83
N VAL A 24 0.74 -10.60 8.17
CA VAL A 24 0.79 -9.41 9.04
C VAL A 24 2.12 -8.69 8.89
N ILE A 25 3.25 -9.39 8.96
CA ILE A 25 4.58 -8.80 8.84
C ILE A 25 4.76 -8.12 7.48
N TYR A 26 4.41 -8.81 6.40
CA TYR A 26 4.50 -8.24 5.05
C TYR A 26 3.63 -7.00 4.91
N GLY A 27 2.37 -7.08 5.37
CA GLY A 27 1.45 -5.95 5.42
C GLY A 27 2.06 -4.77 6.17
N THR A 28 2.54 -4.97 7.40
CA THR A 28 3.16 -3.91 8.21
C THR A 28 4.40 -3.29 7.54
N ILE A 29 5.27 -4.09 6.91
CA ILE A 29 6.48 -3.59 6.23
C ILE A 29 6.14 -2.77 4.98
N LYS A 30 5.11 -3.17 4.22
CA LYS A 30 4.77 -2.54 2.93
C LYS A 30 3.65 -1.50 3.05
N TRP A 31 2.92 -1.44 4.17
CA TRP A 31 1.77 -0.55 4.38
C TRP A 31 2.08 0.93 4.11
N ASN A 32 3.27 1.41 4.49
CA ASN A 32 3.63 2.82 4.36
C ASN A 32 4.45 3.15 3.08
N LYS A 33 4.57 2.19 2.16
CA LYS A 33 5.37 2.33 0.93
C LYS A 33 4.53 2.64 -0.32
N GLY A 34 3.26 2.99 -0.14
CA GLY A 34 2.34 3.37 -1.22
C GLY A 34 2.31 4.87 -1.49
N GLY A 35 2.54 5.70 -0.47
CA GLY A 35 2.54 7.17 -0.61
C GLY A 35 3.89 7.77 -0.99
N GLU A 36 4.85 6.95 -1.44
CA GLU A 36 6.19 7.43 -1.81
C GLU A 36 6.15 8.28 -3.10
N GLU A 37 5.26 7.94 -4.04
CA GLU A 37 5.04 8.67 -5.29
C GLU A 37 3.97 9.78 -5.14
N GLU A 38 3.12 9.69 -4.11
CA GLU A 38 1.99 10.61 -3.88
C GLU A 38 2.45 12.08 -3.74
N ALA A 39 3.58 12.33 -3.07
CA ALA A 39 4.12 13.68 -2.96
C ALA A 39 4.60 14.27 -4.30
N GLY A 40 5.11 13.41 -5.19
CA GLY A 40 5.51 13.79 -6.55
C GLY A 40 4.30 14.09 -7.43
N GLU A 41 3.32 13.19 -7.41
CA GLU A 41 2.05 13.33 -8.13
C GLU A 41 1.31 14.62 -7.72
N ILE A 42 1.21 14.91 -6.42
CA ILE A 42 0.60 16.16 -5.91
C ILE A 42 1.32 17.40 -6.48
N SER A 43 2.66 17.37 -6.54
CA SER A 43 3.44 18.51 -7.04
C SER A 43 3.31 18.70 -8.55
N GLU A 44 3.19 17.60 -9.30
CA GLU A 44 2.97 17.61 -10.74
C GLU A 44 1.56 18.14 -11.06
N GLU A 45 0.54 17.64 -10.39
CA GLU A 45 -0.85 18.06 -10.59
C GLU A 45 -1.05 19.55 -10.25
N ALA A 46 -0.44 20.03 -9.16
CA ALA A 46 -0.45 21.46 -8.82
C ALA A 46 0.26 22.34 -9.88
N ALA A 47 1.31 21.83 -10.55
CA ALA A 47 1.97 22.54 -11.63
C ALA A 47 1.10 22.59 -12.90
N TRP A 48 0.39 21.51 -13.21
CA TRP A 48 -0.56 21.47 -14.32
C TRP A 48 -1.74 22.41 -14.11
N GLU A 49 -2.34 22.44 -12.92
CA GLU A 49 -3.44 23.37 -12.59
C GLU A 49 -3.01 24.83 -12.80
N LEU A 50 -1.81 25.20 -12.33
CA LEU A 50 -1.29 26.56 -12.51
C LEU A 50 -1.05 26.91 -13.99
N GLU A 51 -0.47 25.98 -14.76
CA GLU A 51 -0.23 26.17 -16.20
C GLU A 51 -1.55 26.25 -16.98
N GLU A 52 -2.57 25.48 -16.59
CA GLU A 52 -3.91 25.58 -17.17
C GLU A 52 -4.58 26.92 -16.87
N GLU A 53 -4.51 27.42 -15.64
CA GLU A 53 -5.00 28.75 -15.28
C GLU A 53 -4.28 29.84 -16.09
N GLU A 54 -2.96 29.78 -16.19
CA GLU A 54 -2.19 30.72 -17.00
C GLU A 54 -2.57 30.67 -18.50
N MET A 55 -2.79 29.48 -19.07
CA MET A 55 -3.25 29.35 -20.45
C MET A 55 -4.66 29.90 -20.62
N GLN A 56 -5.57 29.65 -19.67
CA GLN A 56 -6.93 30.20 -19.72
C GLN A 56 -6.91 31.73 -19.66
N GLU A 57 -6.11 32.32 -18.77
CA GLU A 57 -5.97 33.77 -18.68
C GLU A 57 -5.37 34.36 -19.96
N LYS A 58 -4.33 33.74 -20.52
CA LYS A 58 -3.66 34.21 -21.75
C LYS A 58 -4.51 34.05 -23.02
N GLU A 59 -5.21 32.93 -23.19
CA GLU A 59 -5.93 32.58 -24.42
C GLU A 59 -7.41 33.01 -24.40
N LEU A 60 -8.07 32.96 -23.23
CA LEU A 60 -9.49 33.28 -23.08
C LEU A 60 -9.74 34.63 -22.39
N GLY A 61 -8.73 35.22 -21.74
CA GLY A 61 -8.84 36.54 -21.09
C GLY A 61 -9.88 36.58 -19.96
N LEU A 62 -10.12 35.44 -19.32
CA LEU A 62 -11.06 35.29 -18.20
C LEU A 62 -10.48 35.84 -16.90
#